data_AF-A0A8H8CI80-F1
#
_entry.id   AF-A0A8H8CI80-F1
#
_cell.length_a   1.000
_cell.length_b   1.000
_cell.length_c   1.000
_cell.angle_alpha   90.00
_cell.angle_beta   90.00
_cell.angle_gamma   90.00
#
_symmetry.space_group_name_H-M   'P 1'
#
loop_
_entity.id
_entity.type
_entity.pdbx_description
1 polymer ?
#
loop_
_entity_poly.entity_id
_entity_poly.type
_entity_poly.pdbx_seq_one_letter_code
_entity_poly.pdbx_strand_id
1 'polypeptide(L)'
;MIYASNITSNSQQILNPATPTAYLRPDEAFQVVITTYVIVASCGVFIWDVITNLGNDYTLVSKYPVRFPTIVYVLSRLATFGYVLAATIYQTAPVGNCARFEMALNAFNTLAIPITSILFFIRVRAIYENERYISIFFSIMWLAVFAGSLSTTFGVTGISIGPTRYCMISKMSPYVVAAGVVPLVNDTLIFFAISWRLTKNSLHHLDFQVGFRAIVFGDYMPVFSRSLLQDGQKYYLTTVSCGLVAVVLLTASTIPVTYRTILIVPNCILTNIMACGVFRRTKFTHLTEGSGTPTSLSFLV
;
A
#
# COMPACT_ATOMS: atom_id res chain seq x y z
N MET A 1 -24.41 -24.70 6.05
CA MET A 1 -24.93 -26.04 5.72
C MET A 1 -25.77 -25.96 4.45
N ILE A 2 -25.19 -25.56 3.31
CA ILE A 2 -25.77 -25.67 1.97
C ILE A 2 -24.59 -25.94 1.02
N TYR A 3 -24.78 -26.86 0.07
CA TYR A 3 -23.79 -27.55 -0.78
C TYR A 3 -23.29 -28.90 -0.26
N ALA A 4 -24.26 -29.76 0.07
CA ALA A 4 -24.12 -31.21 -0.04
C ALA A 4 -25.41 -31.77 -0.65
N SER A 5 -25.60 -31.64 -1.96
CA SER A 5 -26.55 -32.45 -2.71
C SER A 5 -26.32 -32.30 -4.22
N ASN A 6 -26.36 -33.45 -4.91
CA ASN A 6 -26.25 -33.69 -6.36
C ASN A 6 -24.84 -33.80 -6.96
N ILE A 7 -24.08 -34.78 -6.45
CA ILE A 7 -23.12 -35.53 -7.29
C ILE A 7 -23.70 -36.94 -7.45
N THR A 8 -24.55 -37.13 -8.44
CA THR A 8 -24.92 -38.47 -8.94
C THR A 8 -24.76 -38.49 -10.46
N SER A 9 -23.97 -39.46 -10.90
CA SER A 9 -23.78 -39.92 -12.29
C SER A 9 -23.29 -38.91 -13.33
N ASN A 10 -22.08 -38.38 -13.14
CA ASN A 10 -21.08 -38.45 -14.22
C ASN A 10 -19.70 -38.37 -13.55
N SER A 11 -19.02 -39.50 -13.44
CA SER A 11 -17.65 -39.58 -12.94
C SER A 11 -16.72 -38.87 -13.92
N GLN A 12 -16.63 -37.55 -13.83
CA GLN A 12 -15.44 -36.84 -14.30
C GLN A 12 -14.31 -37.32 -13.40
N GLN A 13 -13.63 -38.36 -13.87
CA GLN A 13 -12.37 -38.81 -13.33
C GLN A 13 -11.45 -37.59 -13.30
N ILE A 14 -11.23 -37.04 -12.11
CA ILE A 14 -10.35 -35.89 -11.92
C ILE A 14 -8.97 -36.35 -12.37
N LEU A 15 -8.57 -35.92 -13.56
CA LEU A 15 -7.37 -36.42 -14.26
C LEU A 15 -6.08 -36.11 -13.49
N ASN A 16 -6.14 -35.16 -12.54
CA ASN A 16 -5.06 -34.86 -11.59
C ASN A 16 -5.60 -34.41 -10.22
N PRO A 17 -5.75 -35.33 -9.24
CA PRO A 17 -6.29 -35.01 -7.90
C PRO A 17 -5.33 -34.18 -7.03
N ALA A 18 -4.07 -34.02 -7.43
CA ALA A 18 -3.12 -33.16 -6.72
C ALA A 18 -3.22 -31.68 -7.12
N THR A 19 -3.95 -31.37 -8.21
CA THR A 19 -4.06 -29.99 -8.70
C THR A 19 -5.28 -29.30 -8.09
N PRO A 20 -5.12 -28.19 -7.35
CA PRO A 20 -6.23 -27.51 -6.71
C PRO A 20 -7.26 -26.98 -7.70
N THR A 21 -6.82 -26.54 -8.88
CA THR A 21 -7.71 -26.01 -9.93
C THR A 21 -8.63 -27.07 -10.54
N ALA A 22 -8.34 -28.36 -10.38
CA ALA A 22 -9.17 -29.45 -10.89
C ALA A 22 -10.48 -29.63 -10.09
N TYR A 23 -10.56 -29.05 -8.89
CA TYR A 23 -11.76 -29.05 -8.04
C TYR A 23 -12.60 -27.78 -8.18
N LEU A 24 -12.12 -26.78 -8.93
CA LEU A 24 -12.82 -25.52 -9.18
C LEU A 24 -13.56 -25.57 -10.51
N ARG A 25 -14.61 -24.75 -10.64
CA ARG A 25 -15.20 -24.47 -11.95
C ARG A 25 -14.18 -23.72 -12.83
N PRO A 26 -14.21 -23.87 -14.16
CA PRO A 26 -13.18 -23.30 -15.05
C PRO A 26 -13.01 -21.78 -14.91
N ASP A 27 -14.11 -21.07 -14.68
CA ASP A 27 -14.16 -19.63 -14.42
C ASP A 27 -13.43 -19.27 -13.13
N GLU A 28 -13.70 -19.96 -12.01
CA GLU A 28 -13.05 -19.74 -10.71
C GLU A 28 -11.56 -20.12 -10.72
N ALA A 29 -11.21 -21.23 -11.38
CA ALA A 29 -9.83 -21.68 -11.53
C ALA A 29 -8.97 -20.62 -12.24
N PHE A 30 -9.51 -20.00 -13.29
CA PHE A 30 -8.81 -18.95 -14.04
C PHE A 30 -8.53 -17.72 -13.17
N GLN A 31 -9.49 -17.30 -12.34
CA GLN A 31 -9.32 -16.14 -11.44
C GLN A 31 -8.24 -16.40 -10.39
N VAL A 32 -8.27 -17.58 -9.75
CA VAL A 32 -7.27 -17.95 -8.75
C VAL A 32 -5.87 -17.94 -9.37
N VAL A 33 -5.71 -18.53 -10.55
CA VAL A 33 -4.43 -18.56 -11.26
C VAL A 33 -3.92 -17.16 -11.59
N ILE A 34 -4.77 -16.28 -12.15
CA ILE A 34 -4.37 -14.90 -12.45
C ILE A 34 -3.99 -14.14 -11.19
N THR A 35 -4.79 -14.24 -10.13
CA THR A 35 -4.50 -13.60 -8.86
C THR A 35 -3.18 -14.10 -8.26
N THR A 36 -2.90 -15.39 -8.36
CA THR A 36 -1.61 -15.97 -7.94
C THR A 36 -0.45 -15.37 -8.73
N TYR A 37 -0.55 -15.27 -10.06
CA TYR A 37 0.50 -14.64 -10.87
C TYR A 37 0.73 -13.18 -10.51
N VAL A 38 -0.35 -12.40 -10.31
CA VAL A 38 -0.24 -10.99 -9.90
C VAL A 38 0.45 -10.86 -8.55
N ILE A 39 0.11 -11.70 -7.57
CA ILE A 39 0.72 -11.68 -6.23
C ILE A 39 2.21 -12.08 -6.31
N VAL A 40 2.55 -13.13 -7.05
CA VAL A 40 3.94 -13.57 -7.23
C VAL A 40 4.77 -12.48 -7.93
N ALA A 41 4.24 -11.87 -8.98
CA ALA A 41 4.91 -10.76 -9.68
C ALA A 41 5.11 -9.56 -8.75
N SER A 42 4.10 -9.22 -7.94
CA SER A 42 4.18 -8.13 -6.96
C SER A 42 5.22 -8.41 -5.87
N CYS A 43 5.31 -9.65 -5.41
CA CYS A 43 6.36 -10.10 -4.49
C CYS A 43 7.76 -9.95 -5.10
N GLY A 44 7.93 -10.34 -6.36
CA GLY A 44 9.17 -10.12 -7.11
C GLY A 44 9.55 -8.63 -7.19
N VAL A 45 8.59 -7.75 -7.51
CA VAL A 45 8.81 -6.29 -7.55
C VAL A 45 9.23 -5.76 -6.18
N PHE A 46 8.59 -6.20 -5.09
CA PHE A 46 8.94 -5.74 -3.75
C PHE A 46 10.31 -6.26 -3.30
N ILE A 47 10.65 -7.52 -3.57
CA ILE A 47 11.98 -8.07 -3.31
C ILE A 47 13.04 -7.28 -4.09
N TRP A 48 12.77 -6.98 -5.37
CA TRP A 48 13.66 -6.17 -6.18
C TRP A 48 13.87 -4.77 -5.60
N ASP A 49 12.82 -4.12 -5.13
CA ASP A 49 12.91 -2.84 -4.42
C ASP A 49 13.76 -2.93 -3.14
N VAL A 50 13.59 -3.99 -2.34
CA VAL A 50 14.39 -4.21 -1.13
C VAL A 50 15.86 -4.37 -1.48
N ILE A 51 16.19 -5.21 -2.46
CA ILE A 51 17.59 -5.49 -2.84
C ILE A 51 18.27 -4.22 -3.39
N THR A 52 17.62 -3.53 -4.32
CA THR A 52 18.18 -2.33 -4.97
C THR A 52 18.42 -1.19 -3.99
N ASN A 53 17.65 -1.13 -2.91
CA ASN A 53 17.73 -0.05 -1.94
C ASN A 53 18.42 -0.43 -0.62
N LEU A 54 18.81 -1.70 -0.45
CA LEU A 54 19.37 -2.25 0.78
C LEU A 54 20.60 -1.48 1.28
N GLY A 55 21.49 -1.06 0.37
CA GLY A 55 22.67 -0.27 0.73
C GLY A 55 22.32 1.10 1.31
N ASN A 56 21.26 1.73 0.79
CA ASN A 56 20.75 3.00 1.29
C ASN A 56 20.05 2.82 2.64
N ASP A 57 19.31 1.72 2.83
CA ASP A 57 18.67 1.40 4.12
C ASP A 57 19.69 1.09 5.21
N TYR A 58 20.72 0.32 4.87
CA TYR A 58 21.81 0.03 5.77
C TYR A 58 22.54 1.32 6.17
N THR A 59 22.81 2.20 5.21
CA THR A 59 23.42 3.51 5.49
C THR A 59 22.52 4.34 6.40
N LEU A 60 21.20 4.34 6.16
CA LEU A 60 20.22 5.09 6.96
C LEU A 60 20.17 4.62 8.42
N VAL A 61 20.22 3.32 8.68
CA VAL A 61 20.13 2.73 10.03
C VAL A 61 21.48 2.74 10.75
N SER A 62 22.57 2.49 10.02
CA SER A 62 23.90 2.32 10.61
C SER A 62 24.65 3.64 10.83
N LYS A 63 24.51 4.61 9.94
CA LYS A 63 25.31 5.85 10.00
C LYS A 63 24.59 7.05 10.62
N TYR A 64 23.28 6.96 10.86
CA TYR A 64 22.47 8.09 11.32
C TYR A 64 21.71 7.77 12.61
N PRO A 65 21.43 8.79 13.44
CA PRO A 65 20.68 8.59 14.67
C PRO A 65 19.27 8.08 14.37
N VAL A 66 18.90 6.99 15.04
CA VAL A 66 17.58 6.37 14.90
C VAL A 66 16.55 7.27 15.60
N ARG A 67 15.83 8.08 14.81
CA ARG A 67 14.68 8.87 15.26
C ARG A 67 13.37 8.10 15.05
N PHE A 68 12.29 8.57 15.69
CA PHE A 68 10.96 7.99 15.57
C PHE A 68 10.53 7.70 14.10
N PRO A 69 10.68 8.62 13.13
CA PRO A 69 10.32 8.34 11.74
C PRO A 69 11.14 7.21 11.09
N THR A 70 12.40 7.01 11.51
CA THR A 70 13.26 5.92 11.01
C THR A 70 12.80 4.56 11.55
N ILE A 71 12.35 4.49 12.81
CA ILE A 71 11.79 3.24 13.38
C ILE A 71 10.52 2.86 12.63
N VAL A 72 9.63 3.84 12.45
CA VAL A 72 8.38 3.64 11.71
C VAL A 72 8.67 3.21 10.27
N TYR A 73 9.66 3.80 9.60
CA TYR A 73 10.10 3.40 8.27
C TYR A 73 10.51 1.92 8.20
N VAL A 74 11.39 1.47 9.10
CA VAL A 74 11.87 0.08 9.14
C VAL A 74 10.71 -0.86 9.43
N LEU A 75 9.86 -0.52 10.40
CA LEU A 75 8.72 -1.34 10.77
C LEU A 75 7.70 -1.46 9.63
N SER A 76 7.44 -0.37 8.90
CA SER A 76 6.56 -0.35 7.73
C SER A 76 7.03 -1.32 6.65
N ARG A 77 8.34 -1.30 6.38
CA ARG A 77 8.95 -2.14 5.34
C ARG A 77 8.95 -3.61 5.73
N LEU A 78 9.26 -3.93 6.99
CA LEU A 78 9.20 -5.30 7.52
C LEU A 78 7.77 -5.84 7.55
N ALA A 79 6.80 -5.04 7.98
CA ALA A 79 5.39 -5.44 8.00
C ALA A 79 4.86 -5.71 6.58
N THR A 80 5.20 -4.84 5.62
CA THR A 80 4.81 -5.01 4.21
C THR A 80 5.49 -6.24 3.60
N PHE A 81 6.78 -6.46 3.88
CA PHE A 81 7.48 -7.66 3.43
C PHE A 81 6.84 -8.94 3.95
N GLY A 82 6.54 -8.98 5.26
CA GLY A 82 5.85 -10.10 5.89
C GLY A 82 4.47 -10.35 5.29
N TYR A 83 3.69 -9.29 5.04
CA TYR A 83 2.39 -9.37 4.39
C TYR A 83 2.48 -9.97 2.98
N VAL A 84 3.40 -9.47 2.14
CA VAL A 84 3.54 -9.89 0.74
C VAL A 84 4.06 -11.33 0.63
N LEU A 85 5.00 -11.72 1.49
CA LEU A 85 5.47 -13.10 1.58
C LEU A 85 4.34 -14.02 2.04
N ALA A 86 3.61 -13.65 3.10
CA ALA A 86 2.47 -14.43 3.57
C ALA A 86 1.41 -14.58 2.46
N ALA A 87 1.08 -13.51 1.75
CA ALA A 87 0.15 -13.56 0.61
C ALA A 87 0.62 -14.49 -0.51
N THR A 88 1.91 -14.47 -0.81
CA THR A 88 2.49 -15.36 -1.83
C THR A 88 2.43 -16.82 -1.38
N ILE A 89 2.79 -17.10 -0.12
CA ILE A 89 2.73 -18.46 0.45
C ILE A 89 1.29 -18.97 0.48
N TYR A 90 0.33 -18.13 0.88
CA TYR A 90 -1.08 -18.50 0.93
C TYR A 90 -1.62 -19.00 -0.42
N GLN A 91 -1.16 -18.41 -1.52
CA GLN A 91 -1.61 -18.75 -2.87
C GLN A 91 -0.81 -19.88 -3.55
N THR A 92 0.44 -20.10 -3.13
CA THR A 92 1.36 -21.03 -3.83
C THR A 92 1.67 -22.29 -3.04
N ALA A 93 1.52 -22.28 -1.71
CA ALA A 93 1.91 -23.40 -0.86
C ALA A 93 0.69 -24.13 -0.24
N PRO A 94 0.80 -25.44 0.03
CA PRO A 94 -0.22 -26.22 0.71
C PRO A 94 -0.21 -25.95 2.23
N VAL A 95 -0.84 -24.86 2.66
CA VAL A 95 -0.88 -24.42 4.08
C VAL A 95 -1.79 -25.30 4.94
N GLY A 96 -2.89 -25.79 4.37
CA GLY A 96 -3.92 -26.58 5.05
C GLY A 96 -4.84 -25.74 5.95
N ASN A 97 -4.29 -25.10 6.99
CA ASN A 97 -5.06 -24.30 7.95
C ASN A 97 -5.39 -22.89 7.42
N CYS A 98 -6.16 -22.83 6.33
CA CYS A 98 -6.44 -21.60 5.58
C CYS A 98 -7.02 -20.47 6.45
N ALA A 99 -7.98 -20.77 7.33
CA ALA A 99 -8.59 -19.77 8.19
C ALA A 99 -7.60 -19.08 9.14
N ARG A 100 -6.68 -19.85 9.76
CA ARG A 100 -5.66 -19.30 10.68
C ARG A 100 -4.61 -18.50 9.93
N PHE A 101 -4.18 -19.01 8.78
CA PHE A 101 -3.17 -18.33 7.98
C PHE A 101 -3.72 -17.03 7.39
N GLU A 102 -4.98 -17.02 6.94
CA GLU A 102 -5.63 -15.81 6.45
C GLU A 102 -5.80 -14.76 7.56
N MET A 103 -6.12 -15.19 8.78
CA MET A 103 -6.14 -14.29 9.94
C MET A 103 -4.76 -13.67 10.19
N ALA A 104 -3.69 -14.47 10.12
CA ALA A 104 -2.32 -13.97 10.28
C ALA A 104 -1.92 -13.00 9.15
N LEU A 105 -2.25 -13.33 7.90
CA LEU A 105 -2.04 -12.49 6.72
C LEU A 105 -2.75 -11.14 6.88
N ASN A 106 -4.03 -11.16 7.29
CA ASN A 106 -4.79 -9.95 7.54
C ASN A 106 -4.23 -9.14 8.71
N ALA A 107 -3.68 -9.78 9.75
CA ALA A 107 -3.00 -9.07 10.83
C ALA A 107 -1.75 -8.32 10.35
N PHE A 108 -0.94 -8.93 9.48
CA PHE A 108 0.19 -8.23 8.86
C PHE A 108 -0.27 -7.04 8.00
N ASN A 109 -1.38 -7.18 7.27
CA ASN A 109 -1.99 -6.10 6.51
C ASN A 109 -2.44 -4.94 7.43
N THR A 110 -3.13 -5.26 8.53
CA THR A 110 -3.60 -4.30 9.53
C THR A 110 -2.45 -3.54 10.21
N LEU A 111 -1.25 -4.11 10.24
CA LEU A 111 -0.06 -3.41 10.70
C LEU A 111 0.58 -2.59 9.57
N ALA A 112 0.74 -3.17 8.38
CA ALA A 112 1.43 -2.55 7.26
C ALA A 112 0.78 -1.21 6.85
N ILE A 113 -0.54 -1.19 6.62
CA ILE A 113 -1.28 -0.02 6.10
C ILE A 113 -1.22 1.19 7.05
N PRO A 114 -1.55 1.06 8.35
CA PRO A 114 -1.52 2.21 9.26
C PRO A 114 -0.11 2.69 9.51
N ILE A 115 0.89 1.80 9.54
CA ILE A 115 2.29 2.20 9.67
C ILE A 115 2.74 2.94 8.39
N THR A 116 2.34 2.53 7.18
CA THR A 116 2.62 3.35 5.98
C THR A 116 1.94 4.71 6.05
N SER A 117 0.67 4.72 6.48
CA SER A 117 -0.13 5.95 6.60
C SER A 117 0.46 6.94 7.61
N ILE A 118 1.10 6.45 8.68
CA ILE A 118 1.75 7.32 9.66
C ILE A 118 3.00 8.00 9.09
N LEU A 119 3.73 7.38 8.14
CA LEU A 119 4.85 8.06 7.44
C LEU A 119 4.33 9.28 6.68
N PHE A 120 3.20 9.14 5.98
CA PHE A 120 2.58 10.26 5.27
C PHE A 120 2.08 11.33 6.22
N PHE A 121 1.48 10.95 7.34
CA PHE A 121 1.06 11.87 8.39
C PHE A 121 2.24 12.69 8.95
N ILE A 122 3.37 12.03 9.28
CA ILE A 122 4.57 12.70 9.77
C ILE A 122 5.04 13.75 8.75
N ARG A 123 5.01 13.43 7.45
CA ARG A 123 5.38 14.36 6.39
C ARG A 123 4.45 15.58 6.32
N VAL A 124 3.14 15.37 6.40
CA VAL A 124 2.18 16.49 6.44
C VAL A 124 2.40 17.36 7.67
N ARG A 125 2.58 16.75 8.84
CA ARG A 125 2.83 17.47 10.08
C ARG A 125 4.10 18.31 10.00
N ALA A 126 5.17 17.80 9.39
CA ALA A 126 6.40 18.56 9.18
C ALA A 126 6.21 19.75 8.22
N ILE A 127 5.34 19.63 7.22
CA ILE A 127 5.06 20.70 6.24
C ILE A 127 4.12 21.78 6.81
N TYR A 128 3.25 21.40 7.75
CA TYR A 128 2.21 22.24 8.35
C TYR A 128 2.46 22.56 9.83
N GLU A 129 3.72 22.71 10.24
CA GLU A 129 4.13 22.90 11.64
C GLU A 129 3.29 23.95 12.41
N ASN A 130 2.91 25.04 11.75
CA ASN A 130 2.17 26.14 12.37
C ASN A 130 0.64 25.94 12.43
N GLU A 131 0.08 24.92 11.78
CA GLU A 131 -1.37 24.74 11.62
C GLU A 131 -1.86 23.50 12.38
N ARG A 132 -2.01 23.63 13.71
CA ARG A 132 -2.37 22.51 14.61
C ARG A 132 -3.68 21.81 14.22
N TYR A 133 -4.64 22.53 13.65
CA TYR A 133 -5.91 21.98 13.16
C TYR A 133 -5.72 20.90 12.09
N ILE A 134 -4.81 21.12 11.14
CA ILE A 134 -4.53 20.18 10.05
C ILE A 134 -3.91 18.91 10.62
N SER A 135 -2.99 19.04 11.58
CA SER A 135 -2.40 17.88 12.25
C SER A 135 -3.41 17.06 13.05
N ILE A 136 -4.39 17.69 13.72
CA ILE A 136 -5.44 16.96 14.45
C ILE A 136 -6.34 16.20 13.47
N PHE A 137 -6.76 16.85 12.38
CA PHE A 137 -7.59 16.24 11.35
C PHE A 137 -6.94 14.97 10.76
N PHE A 138 -5.67 15.04 10.38
CA PHE A 138 -4.98 13.86 9.82
C PHE A 138 -4.70 12.78 10.87
N SER A 139 -4.52 13.12 12.15
CA SER A 139 -4.44 12.11 13.22
C SER A 139 -5.76 11.33 13.36
N ILE A 140 -6.90 12.01 13.25
CA ILE A 140 -8.23 11.36 13.31
C ILE A 140 -8.44 10.48 12.07
N MET A 141 -8.09 10.97 10.88
CA MET A 141 -8.12 10.15 9.65
C MET A 141 -7.23 8.91 9.76
N TRP A 142 -6.04 9.04 10.35
CA TRP A 142 -5.16 7.90 10.59
C TRP A 142 -5.78 6.86 11.53
N LEU A 143 -6.47 7.29 12.60
CA LEU A 143 -7.24 6.36 13.46
C LEU A 143 -8.37 5.67 12.69
N ALA A 144 -9.03 6.38 11.77
CA ALA A 144 -10.03 5.79 10.90
C ALA A 144 -9.42 4.75 9.94
N VAL A 145 -8.22 4.99 9.41
CA VAL A 145 -7.47 4.01 8.61
C VAL A 145 -7.14 2.77 9.44
N PHE A 146 -6.69 2.94 10.68
CA PHE A 146 -6.42 1.82 11.58
C PHE A 146 -7.68 1.00 11.87
N ALA A 147 -8.80 1.66 12.21
CA ALA A 147 -10.08 1.00 12.44
C ALA A 147 -10.61 0.29 11.19
N GLY A 148 -10.51 0.92 10.02
CA GLY A 148 -10.86 0.32 8.73
C GLY A 148 -10.01 -0.92 8.44
N SER A 149 -8.69 -0.83 8.66
CA SER A 149 -7.78 -1.96 8.46
C SER A 149 -7.98 -3.09 9.48
N LEU A 150 -8.55 -2.82 10.66
CA LEU A 150 -8.91 -3.86 11.62
C LEU A 150 -10.14 -4.66 11.14
N SER A 151 -11.03 -4.03 10.37
CA SER A 151 -12.22 -4.69 9.84
C SER A 151 -11.89 -5.84 8.88
N THR A 152 -10.77 -5.80 8.16
CA THR A 152 -10.34 -6.91 7.28
C THR A 152 -10.03 -8.18 8.06
N THR A 153 -9.49 -8.05 9.27
CA THR A 153 -9.09 -9.20 10.11
C THR A 153 -10.28 -10.01 10.58
N PHE A 154 -11.44 -9.38 10.74
CA PHE A 154 -12.68 -10.05 11.13
C PHE A 154 -13.63 -10.33 9.96
N GLY A 155 -13.43 -9.67 8.81
CA GLY A 155 -14.37 -9.66 7.71
C GLY A 155 -14.06 -10.57 6.53
N VAL A 156 -12.87 -11.16 6.48
CA VAL A 156 -12.44 -12.07 5.40
C VAL A 156 -12.16 -13.46 5.97
N THR A 157 -12.70 -14.49 5.33
CA THR A 157 -12.48 -15.89 5.73
C THR A 157 -12.09 -16.77 4.56
N GLY A 158 -11.06 -17.60 4.81
CA GLY A 158 -10.49 -18.54 3.86
C GLY A 158 -10.91 -19.98 4.10
N ILE A 159 -11.12 -20.72 3.01
CA ILE A 159 -11.43 -22.16 3.04
C ILE A 159 -10.44 -22.93 2.20
N SER A 160 -10.31 -24.23 2.47
CA SER A 160 -9.53 -25.15 1.65
C SER A 160 -10.26 -25.52 0.37
N ILE A 161 -9.51 -25.64 -0.73
CA ILE A 161 -10.01 -26.07 -2.02
C ILE A 161 -10.19 -27.59 -2.02
N GLY A 162 -11.43 -28.07 -1.89
CA GLY A 162 -11.74 -29.51 -1.91
C GLY A 162 -10.94 -30.30 -0.85
N PRO A 163 -10.44 -31.51 -1.17
CA PRO A 163 -9.58 -32.29 -0.27
C PRO A 163 -8.12 -31.79 -0.23
N THR A 164 -7.80 -30.74 -0.98
CA THR A 164 -6.43 -30.22 -1.07
C THR A 164 -6.12 -29.25 0.07
N ARG A 165 -4.83 -29.04 0.34
CA ARG A 165 -4.35 -28.09 1.36
C ARG A 165 -4.16 -26.66 0.83
N TYR A 166 -4.66 -26.37 -0.37
CA TYR A 166 -4.63 -25.02 -0.96
C TYR A 166 -5.81 -24.19 -0.48
N CYS A 167 -5.62 -22.88 -0.43
CA CYS A 167 -6.57 -21.96 0.17
C CYS A 167 -7.20 -21.03 -0.86
N MET A 168 -8.46 -20.65 -0.63
CA MET A 168 -9.14 -19.61 -1.38
C MET A 168 -10.01 -18.75 -0.46
N ILE A 169 -10.21 -17.49 -0.86
CA ILE A 169 -11.10 -16.57 -0.17
C ILE A 169 -12.54 -17.02 -0.42
N SER A 170 -13.29 -17.34 0.65
CA SER A 170 -14.68 -17.81 0.53
C SER A 170 -15.68 -16.69 0.70
N LYS A 171 -15.48 -15.83 1.70
CA LYS A 171 -16.43 -14.80 2.09
C LYS A 171 -15.70 -13.52 2.44
N MET A 172 -16.25 -12.43 1.91
CA MET A 172 -15.84 -11.07 2.22
C MET A 172 -17.08 -10.29 2.67
N SER A 173 -17.04 -9.80 3.91
CA SER A 173 -18.14 -9.00 4.46
C SER A 173 -18.17 -7.60 3.81
N PRO A 174 -19.35 -6.98 3.63
CA PRO A 174 -19.47 -5.71 2.92
C PRO A 174 -18.71 -4.56 3.60
N TYR A 175 -18.56 -4.59 4.93
CA TYR A 175 -17.81 -3.57 5.67
C TYR A 175 -16.30 -3.59 5.39
N VAL A 176 -15.74 -4.67 4.82
CA VAL A 176 -14.32 -4.76 4.45
C VAL A 176 -13.96 -3.73 3.38
N VAL A 177 -14.94 -3.25 2.60
CA VAL A 177 -14.76 -2.16 1.64
C VAL A 177 -14.18 -0.90 2.31
N ALA A 178 -14.51 -0.64 3.57
CA ALA A 178 -13.98 0.50 4.32
C ALA A 178 -12.44 0.45 4.45
N ALA A 179 -11.85 -0.75 4.50
CA ALA A 179 -10.40 -0.93 4.57
C ALA A 179 -9.67 -0.53 3.26
N GLY A 180 -10.37 -0.39 2.15
CA GLY A 180 -9.84 0.18 0.91
C GLY A 180 -10.16 1.67 0.75
N VAL A 181 -11.41 2.05 1.02
CA VAL A 181 -11.90 3.42 0.83
C VAL A 181 -11.24 4.41 1.79
N VAL A 182 -11.13 4.07 3.08
CA VAL A 182 -10.61 5.00 4.08
C VAL A 182 -9.13 5.34 3.86
N PRO A 183 -8.22 4.37 3.59
CA PRO A 183 -6.85 4.69 3.21
C PRO A 183 -6.76 5.52 1.93
N LEU A 184 -7.57 5.21 0.91
CA LEU A 184 -7.58 5.97 -0.33
C LEU A 184 -7.93 7.45 -0.09
N VAL A 185 -8.98 7.71 0.68
CA VAL A 185 -9.40 9.08 1.03
C VAL A 185 -8.29 9.79 1.81
N ASN A 186 -7.70 9.11 2.80
CA ASN A 186 -6.58 9.65 3.57
C ASN A 186 -5.39 10.02 2.67
N ASP A 187 -4.95 9.11 1.81
CA ASP A 187 -3.80 9.31 0.92
C ASP A 187 -4.08 10.42 -0.10
N THR A 188 -5.31 10.51 -0.60
CA THR A 188 -5.76 11.58 -1.51
C THR A 188 -5.73 12.95 -0.82
N LEU A 189 -6.28 13.05 0.40
CA LEU A 189 -6.27 14.28 1.18
C LEU A 189 -4.86 14.71 1.54
N ILE A 190 -3.99 13.76 1.90
CA ILE A 190 -2.57 14.04 2.16
C ILE A 190 -1.89 14.55 0.88
N PHE A 191 -2.14 13.92 -0.26
CA PHE A 191 -1.61 14.36 -1.54
C PHE A 191 -2.04 15.78 -1.88
N PHE A 192 -3.32 16.11 -1.73
CA PHE A 192 -3.84 17.46 -1.96
C PHE A 192 -3.23 18.47 -0.98
N ALA A 193 -3.14 18.16 0.31
CA ALA A 193 -2.54 19.04 1.31
C ALA A 193 -1.08 19.35 0.98
N ILE A 194 -0.26 18.31 0.76
CA ILE A 194 1.15 18.48 0.41
C ILE A 194 1.29 19.32 -0.87
N SER A 195 0.51 18.99 -1.90
CA SER A 195 0.55 19.69 -3.19
C SER A 195 0.12 21.16 -3.08
N TRP A 196 -0.91 21.44 -2.29
CA TRP A 196 -1.40 22.80 -2.05
C TRP A 196 -0.34 23.65 -1.34
N ARG A 197 0.26 23.13 -0.26
CA ARG A 197 1.27 23.88 0.49
C ARG A 197 2.51 24.16 -0.34
N LEU A 198 2.97 23.18 -1.12
CA LEU A 198 4.10 23.37 -2.02
C LEU A 198 3.79 24.41 -3.10
N THR A 199 2.59 24.37 -3.68
CA THR A 199 2.13 25.37 -4.67
C THR A 199 2.13 26.77 -4.05
N LYS A 200 1.56 26.93 -2.85
CA LYS A 200 1.53 28.21 -2.13
C LYS A 200 2.92 28.73 -1.80
N ASN A 201 3.82 27.87 -1.33
CA ASN A 201 5.20 28.25 -1.03
C ASN A 201 5.97 28.66 -2.30
N SER A 202 5.74 27.99 -3.43
CA SER A 202 6.34 28.38 -4.71
C SER A 202 5.78 29.69 -5.27
N LEU A 203 4.47 29.94 -5.09
CA LEU A 203 3.81 31.17 -5.54
C LEU A 203 4.17 32.39 -4.70
N HIS A 204 4.66 32.23 -3.48
CA HIS A 204 5.15 33.37 -2.71
C HIS A 204 6.35 34.08 -3.40
N HIS A 205 6.96 33.44 -4.41
CA HIS A 205 7.98 34.04 -5.27
C HIS A 205 7.50 34.50 -6.66
N LEU A 206 6.29 34.15 -7.11
CA LEU A 206 5.79 34.42 -8.47
C LEU A 206 4.28 34.67 -8.51
N ASP A 207 3.83 35.63 -9.35
CA ASP A 207 2.43 36.00 -9.52
C ASP A 207 1.51 34.78 -9.85
N PHE A 208 0.30 34.71 -9.26
CA PHE A 208 -0.48 33.45 -9.10
C PHE A 208 -0.79 32.74 -10.43
N GLN A 209 -1.10 33.51 -11.48
CA GLN A 209 -1.43 32.97 -12.83
C GLN A 209 -0.18 32.54 -13.62
N VAL A 210 0.92 33.28 -13.50
CA VAL A 210 2.19 32.97 -14.21
C VAL A 210 2.89 31.80 -13.53
N GLY A 211 2.84 31.75 -12.19
CA GLY A 211 3.33 30.66 -11.37
C GLY A 211 2.67 29.34 -11.74
N PHE A 212 1.33 29.26 -11.73
CA PHE A 212 0.59 28.02 -12.04
C PHE A 212 0.94 27.45 -13.43
N ARG A 213 1.03 28.31 -14.45
CA ARG A 213 1.47 27.91 -15.80
C ARG A 213 2.93 27.44 -15.79
N ALA A 214 3.82 28.12 -15.08
CA ALA A 214 5.23 27.71 -14.96
C ALA A 214 5.41 26.41 -14.15
N ILE A 215 4.51 26.05 -13.23
CA ILE A 215 4.53 24.75 -12.53
C ILE A 215 4.16 23.61 -13.48
N VAL A 216 3.12 23.80 -14.28
CA VAL A 216 2.63 22.82 -15.25
C VAL A 216 3.63 22.65 -16.40
N PHE A 217 4.28 23.74 -16.84
CA PHE A 217 5.25 23.73 -17.94
C PHE A 217 6.72 23.53 -17.49
N GLY A 218 7.02 23.68 -16.19
CA GLY A 218 8.31 23.32 -15.59
C GLY A 218 9.45 24.34 -15.75
N ASP A 219 9.20 25.57 -16.20
CA ASP A 219 10.29 26.44 -16.68
C ASP A 219 11.03 27.26 -15.61
N TYR A 220 10.47 27.53 -14.42
CA TYR A 220 11.10 28.48 -13.47
C TYR A 220 10.89 28.14 -11.98
N MET A 221 11.44 27.02 -11.49
CA MET A 221 11.49 26.70 -10.06
C MET A 221 12.91 26.44 -9.54
N PRO A 222 13.22 26.81 -8.28
CA PRO A 222 14.47 26.43 -7.62
C PRO A 222 14.64 24.90 -7.64
N VAL A 223 15.86 24.45 -7.98
CA VAL A 223 16.19 23.05 -8.30
C VAL A 223 15.73 22.06 -7.22
N PHE A 224 15.83 22.46 -5.94
CA PHE A 224 15.41 21.67 -4.79
C PHE A 224 13.89 21.41 -4.75
N SER A 225 13.08 22.47 -4.89
CA SER A 225 11.63 22.34 -4.90
C SER A 225 11.16 21.60 -6.15
N ARG A 226 11.77 21.88 -7.32
CA ARG A 226 11.43 21.26 -8.61
C ARG A 226 11.68 19.75 -8.63
N SER A 227 12.84 19.27 -8.18
CA SER A 227 13.16 17.83 -8.21
C SER A 227 12.32 17.04 -7.20
N LEU A 228 12.12 17.59 -5.99
CA LEU A 228 11.31 16.94 -4.95
C LEU A 228 9.80 16.98 -5.26
N LEU A 229 9.33 18.03 -5.93
CA LEU A 229 7.95 18.17 -6.42
C LEU A 229 7.66 17.27 -7.62
N GLN A 230 8.48 17.35 -8.68
CA GLN A 230 8.20 16.67 -9.94
C GLN A 230 8.30 15.15 -9.81
N ASP A 231 9.25 14.64 -9.02
CA ASP A 231 9.35 13.19 -8.79
C ASP A 231 8.35 12.76 -7.73
N GLY A 232 8.28 13.45 -6.59
CA GLY A 232 7.38 13.11 -5.49
C GLY A 232 5.92 13.06 -5.95
N GLN A 233 5.38 14.15 -6.50
CA GLN A 233 3.96 14.24 -6.86
C GLN A 233 3.54 13.22 -7.93
N LYS A 234 4.40 12.91 -8.92
CA LYS A 234 4.10 11.88 -9.91
C LYS A 234 3.93 10.50 -9.27
N TYR A 235 4.80 10.14 -8.32
CA TYR A 235 4.66 8.90 -7.58
C TYR A 235 3.40 8.89 -6.72
N TYR A 236 3.08 9.98 -5.99
CA TYR A 236 1.83 10.06 -5.22
C TYR A 236 0.59 9.95 -6.10
N LEU A 237 0.55 10.65 -7.23
CA LEU A 237 -0.58 10.60 -8.15
C LEU A 237 -0.76 9.19 -8.71
N THR A 238 0.34 8.50 -9.03
CA THR A 238 0.31 7.10 -9.49
C THR A 238 -0.27 6.19 -8.41
N THR A 239 0.17 6.33 -7.15
CA THR A 239 -0.35 5.56 -6.03
C THR A 239 -1.84 5.81 -5.78
N VAL A 240 -2.28 7.08 -5.75
CA VAL A 240 -3.69 7.45 -5.57
C VAL A 240 -4.55 6.91 -6.72
N SER A 241 -4.06 6.98 -7.95
CA SER A 241 -4.75 6.44 -9.13
C SER A 241 -4.88 4.92 -9.06
N CYS A 242 -3.80 4.22 -8.69
CA CYS A 242 -3.83 2.78 -8.49
C CYS A 242 -4.80 2.39 -7.36
N GLY A 243 -4.78 3.12 -6.25
CA GLY A 243 -5.71 2.92 -5.13
C GLY A 243 -7.17 3.17 -5.50
N LEU A 244 -7.44 4.17 -6.34
CA LEU A 244 -8.78 4.43 -6.87
C LEU A 244 -9.28 3.24 -7.70
N VAL A 245 -8.46 2.74 -8.61
CA VAL A 245 -8.78 1.55 -9.42
C VAL A 245 -9.01 0.34 -8.52
N ALA A 246 -8.17 0.14 -7.51
CA ALA A 246 -8.33 -0.95 -6.55
C ALA A 246 -9.66 -0.86 -5.79
N VAL A 247 -10.06 0.33 -5.34
CA VAL A 247 -11.35 0.53 -4.65
C VAL A 247 -12.53 0.33 -5.59
N VAL A 248 -12.46 0.79 -6.84
CA VAL A 248 -13.52 0.58 -7.84
C VAL A 248 -13.73 -0.92 -8.10
N LEU A 249 -12.64 -1.68 -8.26
CA LEU A 249 -12.70 -3.14 -8.35
C LEU A 249 -13.27 -3.76 -7.07
N LEU A 250 -12.89 -3.24 -5.90
CA LEU A 250 -13.37 -3.74 -4.61
C LEU A 250 -14.88 -3.54 -4.43
N THR A 251 -15.46 -2.44 -4.94
CA THR A 251 -16.90 -2.13 -4.80
C THR A 251 -17.77 -2.73 -5.89
N ALA A 252 -17.19 -3.16 -7.01
CA ALA A 252 -17.91 -3.80 -8.10
C ALA A 252 -18.49 -5.16 -7.67
N SER A 253 -19.77 -5.17 -7.29
CA SER A 253 -20.50 -6.38 -6.86
C SER A 253 -20.78 -7.37 -7.99
N THR A 254 -20.60 -6.95 -9.24
CA THR A 254 -20.72 -7.78 -10.45
C THR A 254 -19.52 -8.70 -10.66
N ILE A 255 -18.42 -8.47 -9.95
CA ILE A 255 -17.15 -9.19 -10.09
C ILE A 255 -17.01 -10.23 -8.96
N PRO A 256 -16.51 -11.45 -9.23
CA PRO A 256 -16.16 -12.43 -8.22
C PRO A 256 -15.19 -11.89 -7.16
N VAL A 257 -15.31 -12.38 -5.91
CA VAL A 257 -14.53 -11.88 -4.76
C VAL A 257 -13.03 -11.95 -5.00
N THR A 258 -12.54 -13.01 -5.65
CA THR A 258 -11.12 -13.23 -5.95
C THR A 258 -10.52 -12.10 -6.80
N TYR A 259 -11.26 -11.61 -7.80
CA TYR A 259 -10.83 -10.49 -8.63
C TYR A 259 -11.00 -9.14 -7.94
N ARG A 260 -12.02 -8.97 -7.10
CA ARG A 260 -12.23 -7.73 -6.33
C ARG A 260 -11.04 -7.41 -5.43
N THR A 261 -10.32 -8.44 -4.96
CA THR A 261 -9.15 -8.30 -4.07
C THR A 261 -7.80 -8.28 -4.80
N ILE A 262 -7.77 -8.45 -6.13
CA ILE A 262 -6.52 -8.68 -6.87
C ILE A 262 -5.51 -7.53 -6.75
N LEU A 263 -6.01 -6.29 -6.65
CA LEU A 263 -5.17 -5.09 -6.56
C LEU A 263 -4.83 -4.67 -5.13
N ILE A 264 -5.30 -5.37 -4.10
CA ILE A 264 -5.00 -5.01 -2.71
C ILE A 264 -3.49 -5.14 -2.42
N VAL A 265 -2.90 -6.29 -2.74
CA VAL A 265 -1.48 -6.55 -2.53
C VAL A 265 -0.58 -5.62 -3.37
N PRO A 266 -0.79 -5.49 -4.71
CA PRO A 266 -0.04 -4.53 -5.51
C PRO A 266 -0.14 -3.08 -5.02
N ASN A 267 -1.33 -2.62 -4.63
CA ASN A 267 -1.52 -1.27 -4.13
C ASN A 267 -0.79 -1.06 -2.80
N CYS A 268 -0.88 -2.00 -1.86
CA CYS A 268 -0.13 -1.94 -0.60
C CYS A 268 1.38 -1.83 -0.83
N ILE A 269 1.93 -2.65 -1.73
CA ILE A 269 3.34 -2.61 -2.14
C ILE A 269 3.70 -1.24 -2.73
N LEU A 270 2.91 -0.76 -3.69
CA LEU A 270 3.16 0.51 -4.37
C LEU A 270 3.17 1.68 -3.37
N THR A 271 2.21 1.70 -2.45
CA THR A 271 2.13 2.72 -1.39
C THR A 271 3.33 2.66 -0.46
N ASN A 272 3.77 1.46 -0.06
CA ASN A 272 4.95 1.29 0.79
C ASN A 272 6.24 1.75 0.09
N ILE A 273 6.48 1.28 -1.13
CA ILE A 273 7.65 1.67 -1.95
C ILE A 273 7.69 3.19 -2.13
N MET A 274 6.55 3.80 -2.43
CA MET A 274 6.45 5.25 -2.59
C MET A 274 6.72 5.99 -1.28
N ALA A 275 6.07 5.62 -0.17
CA ALA A 275 6.27 6.23 1.14
C ALA A 275 7.74 6.17 1.58
N CYS A 276 8.33 4.98 1.46
CA CYS A 276 9.71 4.73 1.82
C CYS A 276 10.70 5.44 0.89
N GLY A 277 10.45 5.43 -0.42
CA GLY A 277 11.28 6.10 -1.42
C GLY A 277 11.33 7.61 -1.20
N VAL A 278 10.18 8.23 -0.94
CA VAL A 278 10.07 9.67 -0.66
C VAL A 278 10.74 10.03 0.67
N PHE A 279 10.51 9.24 1.73
CA PHE A 279 11.16 9.47 3.03
C PHE A 279 12.68 9.46 2.91
N ARG A 280 13.20 8.46 2.20
CA ARG A 280 14.63 8.28 1.98
C ARG A 280 15.25 9.38 1.13
N ARG A 281 14.62 9.76 0.02
CA ARG A 281 15.06 10.89 -0.81
C ARG A 281 15.09 12.18 0.01
N THR A 282 14.04 12.47 0.76
CA THR A 282 13.96 13.66 1.62
C THR A 282 15.09 13.69 2.64
N LYS A 283 15.37 12.55 3.31
CA LYS A 283 16.49 12.45 4.26
C LYS A 283 17.85 12.65 3.59
N PHE A 284 18.12 12.01 2.45
CA PHE A 284 19.42 12.17 1.77
C PHE A 284 19.62 13.56 1.17
N THR A 285 18.59 14.18 0.59
CA THR A 285 18.71 15.54 0.04
C THR A 285 19.03 16.56 1.13
N HIS A 286 18.36 16.48 2.30
CA HIS A 286 18.68 17.36 3.44
C HIS A 286 20.13 17.23 3.91
N LEU A 287 20.72 16.03 3.79
CA LEU A 287 22.12 15.82 4.16
C LEU A 287 23.09 16.42 3.13
N THR A 288 22.73 16.42 1.84
CA THR A 288 23.51 17.06 0.77
C THR A 288 23.43 18.58 0.84
N GLU A 289 22.31 19.15 1.28
CA GLU A 289 22.17 20.61 1.46
C GLU A 289 22.73 21.11 2.80
N GLY A 290 22.77 20.27 3.84
CA GLY A 290 23.37 20.61 5.14
C GLY A 290 24.88 20.88 5.11
N SER A 291 25.58 20.55 4.02
CA SER A 291 26.97 20.94 3.78
C SER A 291 27.13 22.29 3.07
N GLY A 292 26.02 22.97 2.72
CA GLY A 292 26.00 24.30 2.12
C GLY A 292 24.88 25.17 2.71
N THR A 293 25.23 25.98 3.71
CA THR A 293 24.45 27.05 4.37
C THR A 293 23.18 26.64 5.17
N PRO A 294 23.00 27.17 6.40
CA PRO A 294 21.90 26.77 7.28
C PRO A 294 20.62 27.54 6.93
N THR A 295 19.69 26.92 6.19
CA THR A 295 18.29 27.36 6.19
C THR A 295 17.53 26.73 7.36
N SER A 296 16.70 27.55 8.01
CA SER A 296 16.01 27.36 9.29
C SER A 296 14.95 26.25 9.33
N LEU A 297 15.28 25.05 8.86
CA LEU A 297 14.47 23.83 9.00
C LEU A 297 15.19 22.77 9.83
N SER A 298 16.17 23.19 10.64
CA SER A 298 17.09 22.34 11.41
C SER A 298 16.45 21.63 12.61
N PHE A 299 15.16 21.79 12.88
CA PHE A 299 14.54 21.28 14.12
C PHE A 299 13.51 20.14 13.94
N LEU A 300 13.18 19.69 12.72
CA LEU A 300 11.96 18.87 12.54
C LEU A 300 12.04 17.57 11.71
N VAL A 301 13.19 16.88 11.65
CA VAL A 301 13.24 15.50 11.11
C VAL A 301 14.12 14.54 11.88
#